data_AF-A0A3D9D2A9-F1
#
_entry.id   AF-A0A3D9D2A9-F1
#
_cell.length_a   1.000
_cell.length_b   1.000
_cell.length_c   1.000
_cell.angle_alpha   90.00
_cell.angle_beta   90.00
_cell.angle_gamma   90.00
#
_symmetry.space_group_name_H-M   'P 1'
#
loop_
_entity.id
_entity.type
_entity.pdbx_description
1 polymer ?
#
loop_
_entity_poly.entity_id
_entity_poly.type
_entity_poly.pdbx_seq_one_letter_code
_entity_poly.pdbx_strand_id
1 'polypeptide(L)'
;MNLFINALFDGKFLKKETLDKMLPNPKKPMNFGLGIMAVPFYNQVSFEHGGDSAGSHAITSYNTKEDYSVSMIINGEKYHHNEFGAGILSMIYDADYTYPKFGNDGKIYNYTKK
;
A
#
# COMPACT_ATOMS: atom_id res chain seq x y z
N MET A 1 -12.09 2.02 1.57
CA MET A 1 -11.06 1.00 1.85
C MET A 1 -10.60 1.06 3.31
N ASN A 2 -10.13 2.21 3.82
CA ASN A 2 -9.80 2.37 5.26
C ASN A 2 -10.91 1.89 6.21
N LEU A 3 -12.17 2.28 6.01
CA LEU A 3 -13.28 1.82 6.85
C LEU A 3 -13.37 0.28 6.95
N PHE A 4 -13.15 -0.41 5.83
CA PHE A 4 -13.19 -1.87 5.79
C PHE A 4 -12.00 -2.48 6.53
N ILE A 5 -10.77 -2.04 6.26
CA ILE A 5 -9.59 -2.65 6.87
C ILE A 5 -9.55 -2.40 8.37
N ASN A 6 -9.93 -1.21 8.84
CA ASN A 6 -10.07 -0.94 10.28
C ASN A 6 -11.14 -1.85 10.90
N ALA A 7 -12.32 -1.95 10.29
CA ALA A 7 -13.37 -2.82 10.83
C ALA A 7 -13.01 -4.32 10.81
N LEU A 8 -12.15 -4.76 9.87
CA LEU A 8 -11.59 -6.11 9.86
C LEU A 8 -10.68 -6.34 11.06
N PHE A 9 -9.70 -5.46 11.28
CA PHE A 9 -8.74 -5.58 12.38
C PHE A 9 -9.32 -5.27 13.77
N ASP A 10 -10.37 -4.45 13.84
CA ASP A 10 -11.17 -4.20 15.05
C ASP A 10 -12.06 -5.40 15.44
N GLY A 11 -12.14 -6.44 14.61
CA GLY A 11 -12.99 -7.60 14.86
C GLY A 11 -14.49 -7.33 14.70
N LYS A 12 -14.89 -6.33 13.91
CA LYS A 12 -16.31 -6.00 13.68
C LYS A 12 -17.01 -7.00 12.75
N PHE A 13 -16.24 -7.70 11.90
CA PHE A 13 -16.79 -8.68 10.94
C PHE A 13 -16.50 -10.13 11.32
N LEU A 14 -15.33 -10.38 11.89
CA LEU A 14 -14.80 -11.72 12.14
C LEU A 14 -14.36 -11.84 13.59
N LYS A 15 -14.49 -13.04 14.14
CA LYS A 15 -13.80 -13.38 15.39
C LYS A 15 -12.29 -13.31 15.18
N LYS A 16 -11.57 -12.97 16.25
CA LYS A 16 -10.11 -12.87 16.23
C LYS A 16 -9.46 -14.15 15.70
N GLU A 17 -9.95 -15.33 16.09
CA GLU A 17 -9.38 -16.61 15.67
C GLU A 17 -9.53 -16.87 14.15
N THR A 18 -10.53 -16.24 13.52
CA THR A 18 -10.70 -16.31 12.07
C THR A 18 -9.75 -15.34 11.38
N LEU A 19 -9.61 -14.11 11.91
CA LEU A 19 -8.64 -13.15 11.38
C LEU A 19 -7.20 -13.67 11.50
N ASP A 20 -6.84 -14.30 12.61
CA ASP A 20 -5.50 -14.87 12.84
C ASP A 20 -5.12 -15.91 11.77
N LYS A 21 -6.11 -16.65 11.22
CA LYS A 21 -5.89 -17.59 10.11
C LYS A 21 -5.67 -16.89 8.77
N MET A 22 -6.16 -15.67 8.62
CA MET A 22 -5.94 -14.86 7.42
C MET A 22 -4.56 -14.23 7.39
N LEU A 23 -3.93 -14.01 8.53
CA LEU A 23 -2.65 -13.31 8.61
C LEU A 23 -1.49 -14.20 8.16
N PRO A 24 -0.59 -13.70 7.29
CA PRO A 24 0.66 -14.38 6.98
C PRO A 24 1.59 -14.41 8.18
N ASN A 25 2.60 -15.28 8.13
CA ASN A 25 3.71 -15.22 9.08
C ASN A 25 4.62 -14.02 8.73
N PRO A 26 4.73 -12.98 9.58
CA PRO A 26 5.50 -11.77 9.29
C PRO A 26 7.01 -11.99 9.28
N LYS A 27 7.50 -13.11 9.81
CA LYS A 27 8.93 -13.48 9.78
C LYS A 27 9.34 -14.07 8.43
N LYS A 28 8.40 -14.35 7.54
CA LYS A 28 8.65 -14.85 6.18
C LYS A 28 8.33 -13.73 5.20
N PRO A 29 9.34 -13.03 4.64
CA PRO A 29 9.10 -11.94 3.71
C PRO A 29 8.34 -12.43 2.48
N MET A 30 7.41 -11.61 1.97
CA MET A 30 6.51 -11.94 0.85
C MET A 30 5.62 -13.18 1.08
N ASN A 31 5.37 -13.54 2.33
CA ASN A 31 4.40 -14.59 2.65
C ASN A 31 2.97 -14.07 2.49
N PHE A 32 2.13 -14.89 1.85
CA PHE A 32 0.71 -14.66 1.68
C PHE A 32 -0.06 -15.51 2.68
N GLY A 33 -0.92 -14.85 3.46
CA GLY A 33 -1.97 -15.50 4.22
C GLY A 33 -3.20 -15.69 3.35
N LEU A 34 -4.40 -15.69 3.95
CA LEU A 34 -5.65 -15.77 3.20
C LEU A 34 -6.07 -14.36 2.75
N GLY A 35 -5.53 -13.92 1.62
CA GLY A 35 -5.85 -12.60 1.04
C GLY A 35 -5.16 -11.41 1.72
N ILE A 36 -4.16 -11.67 2.58
CA ILE A 36 -3.38 -10.64 3.27
C ILE A 36 -1.88 -10.96 3.12
N MET A 37 -1.08 -9.94 2.83
CA MET A 37 0.38 -9.99 2.77
C MET A 37 0.98 -9.25 3.97
N ALA A 38 2.14 -9.70 4.44
CA ALA A 38 2.96 -8.92 5.38
C ALA A 38 3.98 -8.12 4.59
N VAL A 39 3.92 -6.80 4.70
CA VAL A 39 4.80 -5.86 4.01
C VAL A 39 5.69 -5.18 5.05
N PRO A 40 7.00 -5.50 5.08
CA PRO A 40 7.93 -4.85 5.98
C PRO A 40 8.33 -3.47 5.47
N PHE A 41 8.43 -2.50 6.39
CA PHE A 41 9.00 -1.18 6.15
C PHE A 41 9.89 -0.81 7.35
N TYR A 42 11.22 -0.84 7.17
CA TYR A 42 12.19 -0.76 8.27
C TYR A 42 11.90 -1.77 9.40
N ASN A 43 11.59 -1.28 10.60
CA ASN A 43 11.26 -2.06 11.79
C ASN A 43 9.75 -2.25 11.98
N GLN A 44 8.94 -1.90 10.97
CA GLN A 44 7.49 -1.98 10.99
C GLN A 44 7.01 -3.04 10.01
N VAL A 45 5.87 -3.64 10.32
CA VAL A 45 5.21 -4.59 9.43
C VAL A 45 3.75 -4.17 9.32
N SER A 46 3.32 -3.95 8.09
CA SER A 46 1.92 -3.70 7.77
C SER A 46 1.30 -4.92 7.11
N PHE A 47 -0.01 -5.08 7.28
CA PHE A 47 -0.81 -6.11 6.64
C PHE A 47 -1.59 -5.52 5.48
N GLU A 48 -1.33 -6.02 4.28
CA GLU A 48 -1.74 -5.35 3.04
C GLU A 48 -2.36 -6.29 2.03
N HIS A 49 -3.14 -5.73 1.11
CA HIS A 49 -3.50 -6.41 -0.13
C HIS A 49 -3.58 -5.41 -1.28
N GLY A 50 -3.03 -5.83 -2.42
CA GLY A 50 -3.09 -5.09 -3.67
C GLY A 50 -4.25 -5.59 -4.54
N GLY A 51 -4.76 -4.72 -5.41
CA GLY A 51 -5.72 -5.06 -6.44
C GLY A 51 -5.33 -4.38 -7.74
N ASP A 52 -5.10 -5.18 -8.78
CA ASP A 52 -4.68 -4.70 -10.08
C ASP A 52 -5.70 -5.05 -11.16
N SER A 53 -5.95 -4.09 -12.04
CA SER A 53 -6.73 -4.28 -13.27
C SER A 53 -6.07 -3.49 -14.40
N ALA A 54 -6.60 -3.57 -15.62
CA ALA A 54 -6.02 -2.91 -16.79
C ALA A 54 -5.96 -1.37 -16.59
N GLY A 55 -4.81 -0.88 -16.13
CA GLY A 55 -4.56 0.53 -15.86
C GLY A 55 -5.13 1.05 -14.54
N SER A 56 -5.53 0.21 -13.58
CA SER A 56 -5.90 0.68 -12.24
C SER A 56 -5.29 -0.19 -11.16
N HIS A 57 -4.72 0.47 -10.15
CA HIS A 57 -4.01 -0.16 -9.04
C HIS A 57 -4.62 0.32 -7.73
N ALA A 58 -4.83 -0.58 -6.79
CA ALA A 58 -5.27 -0.26 -5.45
C ALA A 58 -4.42 -0.99 -4.42
N ILE A 59 -4.11 -0.33 -3.32
CA ILE A 59 -3.44 -0.94 -2.17
C ILE A 59 -4.23 -0.54 -0.93
N THR A 60 -4.42 -1.48 -0.01
CA THR A 60 -4.93 -1.20 1.33
C THR A 60 -4.03 -1.87 2.35
N SER A 61 -3.58 -1.08 3.33
CA SER A 61 -2.58 -1.44 4.32
C SER A 61 -3.09 -1.07 5.72
N TYR A 62 -2.83 -1.92 6.70
CA TYR A 62 -3.09 -1.66 8.11
C TYR A 62 -1.90 -2.06 8.97
N ASN A 63 -1.43 -1.16 9.81
CA ASN A 63 -0.36 -1.42 10.76
C ASN A 63 -0.97 -1.68 12.14
N THR A 64 -0.86 -2.92 12.62
CA THR A 64 -1.43 -3.33 13.92
C THR A 64 -0.68 -2.78 15.13
N LYS A 65 0.56 -2.32 14.95
CA LYS A 65 1.41 -1.85 16.05
C LYS A 65 1.19 -0.37 16.34
N GLU A 66 1.13 0.44 15.28
CA GLU A 66 0.96 1.89 15.33
C GLU A 66 -0.51 2.32 15.11
N ASP A 67 -1.40 1.36 14.87
CA ASP A 67 -2.85 1.54 14.70
C ASP A 67 -3.24 2.59 13.65
N TYR A 68 -2.77 2.40 12.42
CA TYR A 68 -3.17 3.24 11.29
C TYR A 68 -3.42 2.41 10.03
N SER A 69 -4.22 2.99 9.12
CA SER A 69 -4.49 2.43 7.80
C SER A 69 -4.16 3.40 6.69
N VAL A 70 -3.57 2.91 5.61
CA VAL A 70 -3.39 3.66 4.36
C VAL A 70 -4.02 2.89 3.21
N SER A 71 -4.82 3.58 2.40
CA SER A 71 -5.32 3.04 1.14
C SER A 71 -4.97 3.99 0.00
N MET A 72 -4.51 3.41 -1.10
CA MET A 72 -4.21 4.10 -2.34
C MET A 72 -5.06 3.51 -3.46
N ILE A 73 -5.58 4.36 -4.34
CA ILE A 73 -6.30 3.97 -5.54
C ILE A 73 -5.79 4.86 -6.66
N ILE A 74 -5.24 4.24 -7.70
CA ILE A 74 -4.51 4.89 -8.79
C ILE A 74 -5.18 4.47 -10.09
N ASN A 75 -5.66 5.44 -10.86
CA ASN A 75 -6.24 5.23 -12.19
C ASN A 75 -5.22 5.71 -13.24
N GLY A 76 -4.45 4.76 -13.75
CA GLY A 76 -3.34 4.97 -14.66
C GLY A 76 -2.01 5.10 -13.91
N GLU A 77 -0.98 4.43 -14.41
CA GLU A 77 0.33 4.39 -13.76
C GLU A 77 1.40 5.01 -14.67
N LYS A 78 1.85 6.22 -14.31
CA LYS A 78 3.07 6.83 -14.87
C LYS A 78 4.24 6.76 -13.89
N TYR A 79 3.94 6.73 -12.59
CA TYR A 79 4.89 6.57 -11.50
C TYR A 79 4.51 5.33 -10.71
N HIS A 80 5.48 4.48 -10.41
CA HIS A 80 5.22 3.13 -9.91
C HIS A 80 4.54 3.17 -8.52
N HIS A 81 3.41 2.50 -8.37
CA HIS A 81 2.57 2.56 -7.17
C HIS A 81 3.30 2.10 -5.91
N ASN A 82 4.20 1.13 -6.01
CA ASN A 82 5.05 0.71 -4.88
C ASN A 82 6.03 1.82 -4.45
N GLU A 83 6.62 2.57 -5.39
CA GLU A 83 7.51 3.68 -5.05
C GLU A 83 6.72 4.83 -4.41
N PHE A 84 5.51 5.07 -4.90
CA PHE A 84 4.58 6.04 -4.29
C PHE A 84 4.20 5.64 -2.86
N GLY A 85 3.84 4.37 -2.64
CA GLY A 85 3.55 3.82 -1.31
C GLY A 85 4.75 3.91 -0.37
N ALA A 86 5.94 3.55 -0.84
CA ALA A 86 7.17 3.70 -0.07
C ALA A 86 7.45 5.16 0.32
N GLY A 87 7.13 6.13 -0.55
CA GLY A 87 7.20 7.55 -0.23
C GLY A 87 6.24 7.97 0.88
N ILE A 88 4.99 7.49 0.85
CA ILE A 88 4.02 7.74 1.93
C ILE A 88 4.52 7.17 3.25
N LEU A 89 4.98 5.91 3.25
CA LEU A 89 5.53 5.29 4.46
C LEU A 89 6.78 6.03 4.96
N SER A 90 7.64 6.50 4.06
CA SER A 90 8.81 7.28 4.43
C SER A 90 8.42 8.58 5.14
N MET A 91 7.36 9.27 4.67
CA MET A 91 6.84 10.46 5.34
C MET A 91 6.20 10.15 6.71
N ILE A 92 5.52 9.01 6.86
CA ILE A 92 4.92 8.60 8.14
C ILE A 92 6.00 8.32 9.19
N TYR A 93 7.12 7.70 8.77
CA TYR A 93 8.19 7.27 9.67
C TYR A 93 9.39 8.21 9.72
N ASP A 94 9.27 9.42 9.16
CA ASP A 94 10.35 10.41 9.07
C ASP A 94 11.66 9.82 8.51
N ALA A 95 11.54 8.94 7.50
CA ALA A 95 12.65 8.29 6.85
C ALA A 95 13.11 9.10 5.63
N ASP A 96 14.40 9.03 5.31
CA ASP A 96 14.97 9.67 4.13
C ASP A 96 14.25 9.21 2.86
N TYR A 97 13.72 10.17 2.09
CA TYR A 97 13.02 9.93 0.84
C TYR A 97 13.44 10.93 -0.22
N THR A 98 13.76 10.43 -1.41
CA THR A 98 14.03 11.27 -2.58
C THR A 98 12.73 11.48 -3.36
N TYR A 99 12.27 12.72 -3.43
CA TYR A 99 11.08 13.06 -4.21
C TYR A 99 11.24 12.73 -5.70
N PRO A 100 10.20 12.17 -6.34
CA PRO A 100 10.25 11.88 -7.77
C PRO A 100 10.38 13.17 -8.57
N LYS A 101 11.23 13.16 -9.59
CA LYS A 101 11.41 14.27 -10.52
C LYS A 101 10.57 14.03 -11.76
N PHE A 102 9.59 14.88 -12.00
CA PHE A 102 8.76 14.83 -13.18
C PHE A 102 9.21 15.89 -14.19
N GLY A 103 9.30 15.53 -15.48
CA GLY A 103 9.46 16.51 -16.56
C GLY A 103 10.85 16.67 -17.18
N ASN A 104 11.72 15.66 -17.13
CA ASN A 104 13.03 15.71 -17.83
C ASN A 104 13.18 14.75 -19.01
N ASP A 105 12.10 14.09 -19.43
CA ASP A 105 12.10 13.32 -20.66
C ASP A 105 11.94 14.34 -21.80
N GLY A 106 12.98 14.56 -22.59
CA GLY A 106 13.05 15.57 -23.68
C GLY A 106 12.04 15.41 -24.83
N LYS A 107 10.83 14.95 -24.56
CA LYS A 107 9.67 14.95 -25.45
C LYS A 107 8.56 15.78 -24.81
N ILE A 108 8.68 17.09 -24.98
CA ILE A 108 7.54 17.99 -24.92
C ILE A 108 6.63 17.58 -26.09
N TYR A 109 5.63 16.73 -25.82
CA TYR A 109 4.60 16.47 -26.81
C TYR A 109 3.77 17.74 -26.95
N ASN A 110 3.97 18.45 -28.07
CA ASN A 110 3.20 19.63 -28.46
C ASN A 110 1.73 19.27 -28.68
N TYR A 111 0.94 19.17 -27.61
CA TYR A 111 -0.51 18.99 -27.68
C TYR A 111 -1.28 20.32 -27.75
N THR A 112 -0.61 21.42 -28.08
CA THR A 112 -1.28 22.72 -28.26
C THR A 112 -0.74 23.44 -29.49
N LYS A 113 -1.10 22.91 -30.66
CA LYS A 113 -1.47 23.74 -31.80
C LYS A 113 -2.89 23.33 -32.23
N LYS A 114 -3.87 24.06 -31.71
CA LYS A 114 -5.14 24.30 -32.41
C LYS A 114 -5.03 25.66 -33.07
#